data_AF-A0A970TT93-F1
#
_entry.id   AF-A0A970TT93-F1
#
_cell.length_a   1.000
_cell.length_b   1.000
_cell.length_c   1.000
_cell.angle_alpha   90.00
_cell.angle_beta   90.00
_cell.angle_gamma   90.00
#
_symmetry.space_group_name_H-M   'P 1'
#
loop_
_entity.id
_entity.type
_entity.pdbx_description
1 polymer ?
#
loop_
_entity_poly.entity_id
_entity_poly.type
_entity_poly.pdbx_seq_one_letter_code
_entity_poly.pdbx_strand_id
1 'polypeptide(L)'
;MKAYDDICVRVYRESEKECAVLSLETLVAEILPSSIPAEFEGEALRAQAVVMRTNIARQLPVYNGRGCDVHPGADICDTGHCLRWMSRIRQEKVEGDKKGQNWERIIRAVDSTRGEIIVVKDRPVIAYFHECCGGATENSENITGNRMVYLRKVLCDYCKDSAAWENERDLSLEEIEERLDIRADGFVATKGSPIEGFIEDIDRDSEGRIRSIRIGGKYFKGTDAKDLLGLTSTRFGWRPVTLRFISGGKGHGLGMCQYGAAAMAREGSSYRDIINYYFTGVDITAVKGGSGTPLAGKVFVLDPGHGGDDGDNTGPGGLKEKDVNLDIALRLEKMLEEAGAKVFLTRRKDTGVLLSDRTDMANKTRPHFFISIHQNGFFNPVVSGTEIYYYNGDAEGERMGRCIMERLVEEAGALDKGVKTANFFVLREAKVSSLQLELFYITNPREEKRLEDSGFRERVARAVSNGIMSYYRYSAPKQR
;
A
#
# COMPACT_ATOMS: atom_id res chain seq x y z
N MET A 1 13.13 6.07 20.52
CA MET A 1 12.49 5.75 19.21
C MET A 1 13.29 6.42 18.12
N LYS A 2 13.90 5.66 17.22
CA LYS A 2 14.51 6.27 16.03
C LYS A 2 13.36 6.63 15.09
N ALA A 3 13.13 7.93 14.88
CA ALA A 3 12.20 8.40 13.87
C ALA A 3 12.80 8.05 12.50
N TYR A 4 12.30 6.98 11.90
CA TYR A 4 12.59 6.64 10.51
C TYR A 4 11.41 7.14 9.69
N ASP A 5 11.68 7.96 8.67
CA ASP A 5 10.67 8.58 7.81
C ASP A 5 9.74 7.52 7.22
N ASP A 6 8.48 7.53 7.67
CA ASP A 6 7.46 6.63 7.16
C ASP A 6 7.18 6.94 5.68
N ILE A 7 7.22 5.90 4.84
CA ILE A 7 6.68 6.01 3.48
C ILE A 7 5.19 6.18 3.61
N CYS A 8 4.64 7.22 3.01
CA CYS A 8 3.21 7.47 3.01
C CYS A 8 2.56 6.90 1.74
N VAL A 9 1.32 6.44 1.90
CA VAL A 9 0.47 5.87 0.85
C VAL A 9 -0.85 6.62 0.89
N ARG A 10 -1.30 7.16 -0.25
CA ARG A 10 -2.62 7.76 -0.38
C ARG A 10 -3.65 6.67 -0.70
N VAL A 11 -4.55 6.43 0.24
CA VAL A 11 -5.58 5.39 0.15
C VAL A 11 -6.93 6.05 -0.03
N TYR A 12 -7.62 5.76 -1.14
CA TYR A 12 -9.01 6.13 -1.29
C TYR A 12 -9.89 5.23 -0.40
N ARG A 13 -10.63 5.87 0.52
CA ARG A 13 -11.57 5.26 1.45
C ARG A 13 -12.98 5.43 0.93
N GLU A 14 -13.61 4.35 0.49
CA GLU A 14 -14.96 4.44 -0.07
C GLU A 14 -16.02 4.81 0.96
N SER A 15 -15.84 4.41 2.23
CA SER A 15 -16.77 4.76 3.31
C SER A 15 -16.83 6.26 3.55
N GLU A 16 -15.70 6.95 3.34
CA GLU A 16 -15.54 8.38 3.58
C GLU A 16 -15.63 9.18 2.27
N LYS A 17 -15.57 8.49 1.13
CA LYS A 17 -15.54 9.06 -0.23
C LYS A 17 -14.37 10.02 -0.46
N GLU A 18 -13.28 9.86 0.29
CA GLU A 18 -12.10 10.72 0.23
C GLU A 18 -10.78 9.92 0.31
N CYS A 19 -9.67 10.62 0.12
CA CYS A 19 -8.34 10.04 0.24
C CYS A 19 -7.76 10.32 1.63
N ALA A 20 -7.36 9.25 2.34
CA ALA A 20 -6.54 9.35 3.54
C ALA A 20 -5.06 9.14 3.19
N VAL A 21 -4.16 9.81 3.89
CA VAL A 21 -2.72 9.56 3.80
C VAL A 21 -2.29 8.78 5.03
N LEU A 22 -1.77 7.57 4.82
CA LEU A 22 -1.32 6.68 5.89
C LEU A 22 0.14 6.31 5.70
N SER A 23 0.84 5.99 6.78
CA SER A 23 2.13 5.30 6.63
C SER A 23 1.89 3.93 6.01
N LEU A 24 2.86 3.46 5.22
CA LEU A 24 2.89 2.13 4.63
C LEU A 24 2.75 1.06 5.71
N GLU A 25 3.38 1.27 6.87
CA GLU A 25 3.32 0.34 8.00
C GLU A 25 1.95 0.33 8.68
N THR A 26 1.34 1.50 8.89
CA THR A 26 -0.04 1.61 9.40
C THR A 26 -1.00 0.88 8.47
N LEU A 27 -0.88 1.12 7.16
CA LEU A 27 -1.71 0.47 6.17
C LEU A 27 -1.51 -1.06 6.19
N VAL A 28 -0.27 -1.56 6.19
CA VAL A 28 0.01 -3.00 6.26
C VAL A 28 -0.58 -3.60 7.54
N ALA A 29 -0.46 -2.94 8.69
CA ALA A 29 -1.02 -3.41 9.96
C ALA A 29 -2.55 -3.48 9.95
N GLU A 30 -3.23 -2.51 9.34
CA GLU A 30 -4.69 -2.51 9.21
C GLU A 30 -5.20 -3.69 8.37
N ILE A 31 -4.46 -4.09 7.34
CA ILE A 31 -4.94 -5.07 6.36
C ILE A 31 -4.43 -6.49 6.61
N LEU A 32 -3.36 -6.65 7.39
CA LEU A 32 -2.75 -7.95 7.68
C LEU A 32 -3.75 -8.96 8.28
N PRO A 33 -4.59 -8.61 9.27
CA PRO A 33 -5.54 -9.55 9.88
C PRO A 33 -6.56 -10.13 8.90
N SER A 34 -6.97 -9.37 7.87
CA SER A 34 -7.91 -9.84 6.86
C SER A 34 -7.25 -10.71 5.78
N SER A 35 -5.91 -10.76 5.77
CA SER A 35 -5.14 -11.53 4.80
C SER A 35 -4.71 -12.89 5.30
N ILE A 36 -4.38 -13.02 6.59
CA ILE A 36 -3.87 -14.24 7.22
C ILE A 36 -4.44 -14.38 8.64
N PRO A 37 -4.78 -15.58 9.12
CA PRO A 37 -5.24 -15.75 10.50
C PRO A 37 -4.21 -15.24 11.50
N ALA A 38 -4.62 -14.37 12.42
CA ALA A 38 -3.72 -13.73 13.39
C ALA A 38 -3.08 -14.73 14.37
N GLU A 39 -3.67 -15.92 14.49
CA GLU A 39 -3.20 -17.02 15.32
C GLU A 39 -1.97 -17.71 14.75
N PHE A 40 -1.70 -17.56 13.43
CA PHE A 40 -0.55 -18.17 12.75
C PHE A 40 0.78 -17.65 13.31
N GLU A 41 1.82 -18.46 13.13
CA GLU A 41 3.15 -18.27 13.68
C GLU A 41 3.76 -16.91 13.32
N GLY A 42 4.56 -16.35 14.22
CA GLY A 42 5.12 -15.00 14.06
C GLY A 42 5.92 -14.81 12.77
N GLU A 43 6.71 -15.80 12.35
CA GLU A 43 7.45 -15.75 11.08
C GLU A 43 6.53 -15.81 9.86
N ALA A 44 5.39 -16.51 9.94
CA ALA A 44 4.38 -16.51 8.88
C ALA A 44 3.66 -15.14 8.79
N LEU A 45 3.35 -14.51 9.92
CA LEU A 45 2.81 -13.14 9.95
C LEU A 45 3.81 -12.13 9.36
N ARG A 46 5.11 -12.26 9.68
CA ARG A 46 6.19 -11.45 9.08
C ARG A 46 6.30 -11.65 7.58
N ALA A 47 6.28 -12.89 7.11
CA ALA A 47 6.33 -13.20 5.67
C ALA A 47 5.13 -12.59 4.94
N GLN A 48 3.92 -12.72 5.52
CA GLN A 48 2.72 -12.11 4.99
C GLN A 48 2.81 -10.57 4.98
N ALA A 49 3.32 -9.94 6.04
CA ALA A 49 3.50 -8.48 6.08
C ALA A 49 4.40 -7.98 4.94
N VAL A 50 5.52 -8.67 4.68
CA VAL A 50 6.42 -8.36 3.56
C VAL A 50 5.74 -8.58 2.20
N VAL A 51 4.97 -9.66 2.03
CA VAL A 51 4.17 -9.92 0.81
C VAL A 51 3.16 -8.80 0.57
N MET A 52 2.44 -8.36 1.59
CA MET A 52 1.46 -7.26 1.48
C MET A 52 2.14 -5.94 1.17
N ARG A 53 3.21 -5.61 1.89
CA ARG A 53 4.01 -4.39 1.67
C ARG A 53 4.55 -4.33 0.25
N THR A 54 5.02 -5.46 -0.29
CA THR A 54 5.51 -5.57 -1.67
C THR A 54 4.42 -5.20 -2.68
N ASN A 55 3.21 -5.73 -2.51
CA ASN A 55 2.11 -5.45 -3.43
C ASN A 55 1.62 -4.00 -3.35
N ILE A 56 1.63 -3.39 -2.16
CA ILE A 56 1.37 -1.94 -2.01
C ILE A 56 2.48 -1.13 -2.67
N ALA A 57 3.74 -1.47 -2.42
CA ALA A 57 4.91 -0.76 -2.95
C ALA A 57 4.91 -0.71 -4.48
N ARG A 58 4.42 -1.76 -5.17
CA ARG A 58 4.25 -1.75 -6.63
C ARG A 58 3.38 -0.62 -7.16
N GLN A 59 2.43 -0.12 -6.36
CA GLN A 59 1.52 0.94 -6.76
C GLN A 59 2.12 2.33 -6.55
N LEU A 60 3.24 2.42 -5.82
CA LEU A 60 3.86 3.70 -5.48
C LEU A 60 4.59 4.30 -6.70
N PRO A 61 4.56 5.64 -6.84
CA PRO A 61 5.23 6.35 -7.94
C PRO A 61 6.74 6.05 -8.05
N VAL A 62 7.42 5.84 -6.92
CA VAL A 62 8.87 5.51 -6.89
C VAL A 62 9.23 4.23 -7.63
N TYR A 63 8.26 3.34 -7.85
CA TYR A 63 8.41 2.12 -8.64
C TYR A 63 7.70 2.19 -10.00
N ASN A 64 7.36 3.40 -10.46
CA ASN A 64 6.53 3.64 -11.65
C ASN A 64 5.14 2.97 -11.55
N GLY A 65 4.60 2.85 -10.33
CA GLY A 65 3.22 2.46 -10.12
C GLY A 65 2.27 3.49 -10.73
N ARG A 66 1.16 3.03 -11.30
CA ARG A 66 0.15 3.89 -11.93
C ARG A 66 -0.85 4.48 -10.92
N GLY A 67 -0.76 4.08 -9.66
CA GLY A 67 -1.78 4.36 -8.66
C GLY A 67 -3.11 3.68 -8.97
N CYS A 68 -4.18 4.15 -8.35
CA CYS A 68 -5.54 3.72 -8.64
C CYS A 68 -6.07 4.43 -9.90
N ASP A 69 -6.43 3.66 -10.92
CA ASP A 69 -7.04 4.18 -12.17
C ASP A 69 -8.53 4.54 -12.00
N VAL A 70 -9.22 3.96 -11.02
CA VAL A 70 -10.62 4.29 -10.69
C VAL A 70 -10.75 5.57 -9.85
N HIS A 71 -9.76 5.85 -9.00
CA HIS A 71 -9.80 6.97 -8.05
C HIS A 71 -8.59 7.90 -8.27
N PRO A 72 -8.70 8.90 -9.17
CA PRO A 72 -7.60 9.77 -9.52
C PRO A 72 -6.95 10.43 -8.31
N GLY A 73 -5.63 10.34 -8.25
CA GLY A 73 -4.83 10.91 -7.18
C GLY A 73 -4.58 9.97 -6.01
N ALA A 74 -5.24 8.82 -5.91
CA ALA A 74 -4.92 7.79 -4.91
C ALA A 74 -3.86 6.81 -5.42
N ASP A 75 -2.97 6.35 -4.53
CA ASP A 75 -2.04 5.26 -4.84
C ASP A 75 -2.78 3.92 -4.89
N ILE A 76 -3.71 3.71 -3.95
CA ILE A 76 -4.57 2.52 -3.89
C ILE A 76 -5.98 2.87 -3.39
N CYS A 77 -6.91 1.92 -3.48
CA CYS A 77 -8.24 2.02 -2.88
C CYS A 77 -8.61 0.78 -2.06
N ASP A 78 -9.52 0.96 -1.10
CA ASP A 78 -9.99 -0.11 -0.20
C ASP A 78 -11.15 -0.95 -0.74
N THR A 79 -11.56 -0.73 -2.00
CA THR A 79 -12.70 -1.42 -2.63
C THR A 79 -12.41 -2.85 -3.08
N GLY A 80 -11.15 -3.30 -2.95
CA GLY A 80 -10.66 -4.53 -3.57
C GLY A 80 -10.32 -4.39 -5.06
N HIS A 81 -10.42 -3.18 -5.61
CA HIS A 81 -10.03 -2.92 -6.99
C HIS A 81 -8.50 -2.96 -7.17
N CYS A 82 -7.74 -2.17 -6.39
CA CYS A 82 -6.28 -2.13 -6.51
C CYS A 82 -5.60 -3.40 -5.99
N LEU A 83 -6.09 -3.91 -4.86
CA LEU A 83 -5.59 -5.11 -4.21
C LEU A 83 -6.81 -5.96 -3.83
N ARG A 84 -7.02 -7.08 -4.53
CA ARG A 84 -8.27 -7.87 -4.46
C ARG A 84 -8.67 -8.30 -3.04
N TRP A 85 -7.70 -8.49 -2.16
CA TRP A 85 -7.93 -8.84 -0.75
C TRP A 85 -8.41 -7.67 0.13
N MET A 86 -8.28 -6.41 -0.32
CA MET A 86 -8.72 -5.24 0.46
C MET A 86 -10.25 -5.10 0.55
N SER A 87 -11.04 -5.68 -0.38
CA SER A 87 -12.50 -5.65 -0.25
C SER A 87 -13.01 -6.35 1.00
N ARG A 88 -12.23 -7.28 1.57
CA ARG A 88 -12.55 -8.01 2.80
C ARG A 88 -12.48 -7.13 4.06
N ILE A 89 -11.75 -6.02 4.01
CA ILE A 89 -11.66 -5.03 5.11
C ILE A 89 -13.05 -4.45 5.44
N ARG A 90 -13.99 -4.44 4.48
CA ARG A 90 -15.35 -3.93 4.71
C ARG A 90 -16.32 -4.92 5.35
N GLN A 91 -16.09 -6.23 5.19
CA GLN A 91 -17.02 -7.25 5.68
C GLN A 91 -16.75 -7.61 7.13
N GLU A 92 -15.51 -7.44 7.57
CA GLU A 92 -15.15 -7.44 8.98
C GLU A 92 -14.99 -5.99 9.41
N LYS A 93 -16.10 -5.29 9.68
CA LYS A 93 -16.01 -4.38 10.83
C LYS A 93 -15.42 -5.25 11.93
N VAL A 94 -14.22 -4.93 12.38
CA VAL A 94 -13.64 -5.53 13.58
C VAL A 94 -14.56 -5.09 14.72
N GLU A 95 -15.70 -5.76 14.83
CA GLU A 95 -16.70 -5.55 15.86
C GLU A 95 -16.10 -6.12 17.13
N GLY A 96 -15.69 -5.20 18.00
CA GLY A 96 -15.84 -5.39 19.44
C GLY A 96 -14.80 -6.24 20.16
N ASP A 97 -13.85 -6.89 19.50
CA ASP A 97 -12.81 -7.63 20.23
C ASP A 97 -11.47 -7.74 19.49
N LYS A 98 -10.37 -7.76 20.27
CA LYS A 98 -8.94 -7.81 19.86
C LYS A 98 -8.15 -6.49 19.76
N LYS A 99 -8.39 -5.50 20.64
CA LYS A 99 -7.27 -4.68 21.20
C LYS A 99 -6.52 -5.46 22.31
N GLY A 100 -6.22 -6.73 22.04
CA GLY A 100 -5.55 -7.66 22.95
C GLY A 100 -4.28 -8.26 22.33
N GLN A 101 -3.83 -9.41 22.84
CA GLN A 101 -2.55 -10.06 22.46
C GLN A 101 -2.37 -10.28 20.94
N ASN A 102 -3.45 -10.48 20.18
CA ASN A 102 -3.36 -10.68 18.72
C ASN A 102 -2.95 -9.39 17.97
N TRP A 103 -3.40 -8.22 18.40
CA TRP A 103 -2.98 -6.96 17.77
C TRP A 103 -1.50 -6.66 18.03
N GLU A 104 -0.99 -6.96 19.23
CA GLU A 104 0.43 -6.83 19.54
C GLU A 104 1.31 -7.72 18.66
N ARG A 105 0.84 -8.94 18.35
CA ARG A 105 1.53 -9.84 17.41
C ARG A 105 1.58 -9.26 16.01
N ILE A 106 0.47 -8.68 15.53
CA ILE A 106 0.38 -8.01 14.22
C ILE A 106 1.35 -6.84 14.16
N ILE A 107 1.28 -5.90 15.10
CA ILE A 107 2.18 -4.75 15.17
C ILE A 107 3.64 -5.20 15.22
N ARG A 108 3.96 -6.19 16.05
CA ARG A 108 5.33 -6.73 16.14
C ARG A 108 5.80 -7.32 14.81
N ALA A 109 4.95 -8.07 14.09
CA ALA A 109 5.31 -8.64 12.79
C ALA A 109 5.56 -7.55 11.74
N VAL A 110 4.71 -6.52 11.71
CA VAL A 110 4.85 -5.37 10.79
C VAL A 110 6.10 -4.56 11.11
N ASP A 111 6.29 -4.14 12.36
CA ASP A 111 7.43 -3.31 12.76
C ASP A 111 8.77 -4.04 12.64
N SER A 112 8.83 -5.34 12.91
CA SER A 112 10.07 -6.13 12.76
C SER A 112 10.45 -6.40 11.30
N THR A 113 9.54 -6.17 10.35
CA THR A 113 9.79 -6.26 8.90
C THR A 113 9.61 -4.91 8.20
N ARG A 114 9.64 -3.81 8.97
CA ARG A 114 9.37 -2.46 8.51
C ARG A 114 10.19 -2.12 7.26
N GLY A 115 9.48 -1.64 6.23
CA GLY A 115 10.08 -1.27 4.96
C GLY A 115 10.61 -2.42 4.10
N GLU A 116 10.51 -3.68 4.52
CA GLU A 116 11.01 -4.79 3.70
C GLU A 116 10.00 -5.23 2.64
N ILE A 117 10.50 -5.39 1.42
CA ILE A 117 9.76 -5.81 0.23
C ILE A 117 10.54 -6.88 -0.56
N ILE A 118 9.83 -7.62 -1.41
CA ILE A 118 10.37 -8.68 -2.26
C ILE A 118 10.63 -8.12 -3.67
N VAL A 119 11.84 -8.25 -4.19
CA VAL A 119 12.24 -7.68 -5.48
C VAL A 119 12.91 -8.71 -6.40
N VAL A 120 12.86 -8.44 -7.70
CA VAL A 120 13.76 -9.03 -8.70
C VAL A 120 14.39 -7.87 -9.47
N LYS A 121 15.72 -7.79 -9.47
CA LYS A 121 16.47 -6.69 -10.10
C LYS A 121 15.95 -5.30 -9.66
N ASP A 122 15.83 -5.10 -8.35
CA ASP A 122 15.35 -3.87 -7.69
C ASP A 122 13.93 -3.41 -8.06
N ARG A 123 13.11 -4.30 -8.65
CA ARG A 123 11.70 -4.06 -8.91
C ARG A 123 10.83 -4.97 -8.04
N PRO A 124 9.85 -4.42 -7.29
CA PRO A 124 8.97 -5.22 -6.45
C PRO A 124 8.22 -6.26 -7.28
N VAL A 125 8.17 -7.50 -6.82
CA VAL A 125 7.49 -8.61 -7.50
C VAL A 125 5.98 -8.57 -7.29
N ILE A 126 5.18 -9.21 -8.16
CA ILE A 126 3.77 -9.49 -7.84
C ILE A 126 3.77 -10.64 -6.83
N ALA A 127 3.60 -10.32 -5.55
CA ALA A 127 3.71 -11.29 -4.47
C ALA A 127 2.34 -11.96 -4.24
N TYR A 128 2.01 -12.95 -5.07
CA TYR A 128 0.79 -13.74 -4.87
C TYR A 128 0.89 -14.61 -3.60
N PHE A 129 -0.26 -14.85 -2.97
CA PHE A 129 -0.39 -15.75 -1.83
C PHE A 129 -1.79 -16.37 -1.83
N HIS A 130 -1.93 -17.52 -1.18
CA HIS A 130 -3.18 -18.27 -1.10
C HIS A 130 -3.23 -19.12 0.18
N GLU A 131 -4.41 -19.61 0.54
CA GLU A 131 -4.64 -20.26 1.84
C GLU A 131 -3.89 -21.60 1.96
N CYS A 132 -4.14 -22.52 1.02
CA CYS A 132 -3.50 -23.84 1.00
C CYS A 132 -3.22 -24.28 -0.44
N CYS A 133 -2.02 -24.80 -0.73
CA CYS A 133 -1.66 -25.21 -2.09
C CYS A 133 -2.05 -26.65 -2.45
N GLY A 134 -2.43 -27.49 -1.46
CA GLY A 134 -2.80 -28.89 -1.73
C GLY A 134 -1.63 -29.78 -2.18
N GLY A 135 -0.39 -29.42 -1.84
CA GLY A 135 0.80 -30.26 -2.03
C GLY A 135 1.85 -29.65 -2.97
N ALA A 136 1.48 -28.67 -3.79
CA ALA A 136 2.44 -27.88 -4.56
C ALA A 136 1.85 -26.54 -4.98
N THR A 137 2.69 -25.51 -5.08
CA THR A 137 2.34 -24.28 -5.79
C THR A 137 2.34 -24.51 -7.30
N GLU A 138 1.90 -23.52 -8.06
CA GLU A 138 1.78 -23.63 -9.52
C GLU A 138 2.62 -22.59 -10.26
N ASN A 139 2.95 -22.86 -11.51
CA ASN A 139 3.64 -21.93 -12.38
C ASN A 139 2.69 -20.83 -12.85
N SER A 140 3.15 -19.58 -12.85
CA SER A 140 2.28 -18.43 -13.14
C SER A 140 1.63 -18.47 -14.52
N GLU A 141 2.28 -19.05 -15.53
CA GLU A 141 1.73 -19.16 -16.88
C GLU A 141 0.45 -20.02 -16.95
N ASN A 142 0.31 -21.00 -16.07
CA ASN A 142 -0.86 -21.88 -16.05
C ASN A 142 -2.11 -21.22 -15.46
N ILE A 143 -1.94 -20.11 -14.73
CA ILE A 143 -3.02 -19.41 -14.02
C ILE A 143 -3.26 -18.00 -14.60
N THR A 144 -2.19 -17.28 -14.94
CA THR A 144 -2.24 -15.88 -15.40
C THR A 144 -1.97 -15.72 -16.90
N GLY A 145 -1.58 -16.80 -17.59
CA GLY A 145 -1.09 -16.75 -18.97
C GLY A 145 0.30 -16.14 -19.14
N ASN A 146 0.89 -15.57 -18.08
CA ASN A 146 2.19 -14.89 -18.13
C ASN A 146 3.23 -15.65 -17.31
N ARG A 147 4.41 -15.87 -17.90
CA ARG A 147 5.54 -16.51 -17.21
C ARG A 147 6.29 -15.49 -16.35
N MET A 148 6.25 -15.67 -15.04
CA MET A 148 6.97 -14.88 -14.04
C MET A 148 8.07 -15.74 -13.44
N VAL A 149 9.32 -15.30 -13.53
CA VAL A 149 10.50 -16.11 -13.17
C VAL A 149 10.55 -16.48 -11.69
N TYR A 150 9.89 -15.69 -10.83
CA TYR A 150 9.85 -15.87 -9.39
C TYR A 150 8.59 -16.59 -8.88
N LEU A 151 7.61 -16.90 -9.72
CA LEU A 151 6.41 -17.67 -9.38
C LEU A 151 6.47 -19.02 -10.07
N ARG A 152 7.28 -19.91 -9.51
CA ARG A 152 7.46 -21.28 -10.00
C ARG A 152 6.80 -22.26 -9.07
N LYS A 153 6.44 -23.41 -9.62
CA LYS A 153 5.97 -24.57 -8.88
C LYS A 153 7.03 -25.05 -7.89
N VAL A 154 6.64 -25.14 -6.62
CA VAL A 154 7.41 -25.68 -5.51
C VAL A 154 6.54 -26.71 -4.80
N LEU A 155 7.11 -27.88 -4.50
CA LEU A 155 6.42 -28.90 -3.72
C LEU A 155 6.24 -28.38 -2.28
N CYS A 156 5.15 -28.72 -1.61
CA CYS A 156 4.84 -28.16 -0.30
C CYS A 156 4.19 -29.22 0.59
N ASP A 157 5.03 -29.96 1.31
CA ASP A 157 4.60 -30.97 2.29
C ASP A 157 4.09 -30.34 3.59
N TYR A 158 4.35 -29.05 3.79
CA TYR A 158 4.01 -28.30 5.00
C TYR A 158 2.51 -28.07 5.20
N CYS A 159 1.69 -28.09 4.13
CA CYS A 159 0.26 -27.82 4.23
C CYS A 159 -0.63 -29.08 4.34
N LYS A 160 -0.03 -30.28 4.37
CA LYS A 160 -0.76 -31.56 4.36
C LYS A 160 -1.71 -31.76 5.54
N ASP A 161 -1.32 -31.27 6.70
CA ASP A 161 -2.09 -31.42 7.94
C ASP A 161 -3.03 -30.23 8.18
N SER A 162 -3.22 -29.36 7.17
CA SER A 162 -4.09 -28.19 7.28
C SER A 162 -5.57 -28.53 7.11
N ALA A 163 -6.43 -27.76 7.78
CA ALA A 163 -7.89 -27.88 7.61
C ALA A 163 -8.37 -27.54 6.19
N ALA A 164 -7.52 -26.91 5.36
CA ALA A 164 -7.82 -26.57 3.97
C ALA A 164 -7.15 -27.51 2.96
N TRP A 165 -6.52 -28.60 3.42
CA TRP A 165 -5.86 -29.59 2.55
C TRP A 165 -6.85 -30.30 1.63
N GLU A 166 -7.96 -30.77 2.18
CA GLU A 166 -9.00 -31.48 1.44
C GLU A 166 -10.32 -30.75 1.63
N ASN A 167 -11.01 -30.49 0.53
CA ASN A 167 -12.31 -29.81 0.54
C ASN A 167 -13.30 -30.66 -0.24
N GLU A 168 -14.44 -30.93 0.39
CA GLU A 168 -15.52 -31.70 -0.20
C GLU A 168 -16.71 -30.79 -0.54
N ARG A 169 -17.34 -31.05 -1.68
CA ARG A 169 -18.60 -30.40 -2.06
C ARG A 169 -19.53 -31.38 -2.75
N ASP A 170 -20.70 -31.53 -2.17
CA ASP A 170 -21.82 -32.27 -2.76
C ASP A 170 -22.62 -31.32 -3.66
N LEU A 171 -22.78 -31.67 -4.94
CA LEU A 171 -23.57 -30.92 -5.92
C LEU A 171 -24.61 -31.83 -6.57
N SER A 172 -25.85 -31.35 -6.70
CA SER A 172 -26.85 -32.06 -7.48
C SER A 172 -26.53 -32.01 -8.98
N LEU A 173 -27.11 -32.92 -9.77
CA LEU A 173 -26.95 -32.88 -11.22
C LEU A 173 -27.49 -31.56 -11.79
N GLU A 174 -28.65 -31.11 -11.29
CA GLU A 174 -29.27 -29.85 -11.71
C GLU A 174 -28.36 -28.65 -11.40
N GLU A 175 -27.71 -28.62 -10.23
CA GLU A 175 -26.75 -27.55 -9.91
C GLU A 175 -25.52 -27.57 -10.84
N ILE A 176 -25.05 -28.75 -11.25
CA ILE A 176 -23.91 -28.87 -12.16
C ILE A 176 -24.29 -28.37 -13.55
N GLU A 177 -25.45 -28.78 -14.05
CA GLU A 177 -26.00 -28.34 -15.34
C GLU A 177 -26.14 -26.82 -15.39
N GLU A 178 -26.73 -26.22 -14.35
CA GLU A 178 -26.89 -24.77 -14.24
C GLU A 178 -25.55 -24.04 -14.17
N ARG A 179 -24.63 -24.48 -13.31
CA ARG A 179 -23.35 -23.77 -13.09
C ARG A 179 -22.39 -23.85 -14.27
N LEU A 180 -22.45 -24.92 -15.04
CA LEU A 180 -21.57 -25.14 -16.19
C LEU A 180 -22.23 -24.79 -17.53
N ASP A 181 -23.51 -24.40 -17.53
CA ASP A 181 -24.33 -24.15 -18.73
C ASP A 181 -24.30 -25.34 -19.69
N ILE A 182 -24.56 -26.54 -19.14
CA ILE A 182 -24.60 -27.80 -19.88
C ILE A 182 -25.93 -28.52 -19.66
N ARG A 183 -26.20 -29.53 -20.48
CA ARG A 183 -27.25 -30.52 -20.23
C ARG A 183 -26.67 -31.92 -20.32
N ALA A 184 -26.91 -32.72 -19.30
CA ALA A 184 -26.47 -34.11 -19.26
C ALA A 184 -27.49 -34.98 -20.01
N ASP A 185 -27.23 -35.23 -21.29
CA ASP A 185 -27.98 -36.20 -22.08
C ASP A 185 -27.66 -37.64 -21.62
N GLY A 186 -28.64 -38.54 -21.67
CA GLY A 186 -28.41 -39.99 -21.52
C GLY A 186 -29.02 -40.68 -20.29
N PHE A 187 -29.60 -39.94 -19.34
CA PHE A 187 -30.31 -40.55 -18.20
C PHE A 187 -31.75 -40.93 -18.56
N VAL A 188 -31.92 -42.01 -19.33
CA VAL A 188 -33.25 -42.62 -19.51
C VAL A 188 -33.57 -43.48 -18.29
N ALA A 189 -34.78 -43.35 -17.74
CA ALA A 189 -35.25 -44.07 -16.54
C ALA A 189 -35.00 -45.60 -16.58
N THR A 190 -34.86 -46.18 -17.77
CA THR A 190 -34.68 -47.61 -17.98
C THR A 190 -33.30 -48.02 -18.51
N LYS A 191 -32.41 -47.09 -18.89
CA LYS A 191 -31.08 -47.45 -19.45
C LYS A 191 -29.94 -47.35 -18.43
N GLY A 192 -29.93 -46.33 -17.56
CA GLY A 192 -28.84 -46.10 -16.61
C GLY A 192 -27.47 -45.89 -17.29
N SER A 193 -26.62 -45.02 -16.75
CA SER A 193 -25.28 -44.80 -17.29
C SER A 193 -24.24 -45.63 -16.53
N PRO A 194 -23.27 -46.29 -17.20
CA PRO A 194 -22.18 -46.95 -16.49
C PRO A 194 -21.49 -45.99 -15.52
N ILE A 195 -21.21 -46.46 -14.32
CA ILE A 195 -20.37 -45.78 -13.33
C ILE A 195 -19.13 -46.66 -13.21
N GLU A 196 -18.06 -46.28 -13.88
CA GLU A 196 -16.81 -47.07 -13.93
C GLU A 196 -16.37 -47.48 -12.52
N GLY A 197 -16.06 -48.77 -12.33
CA GLY A 197 -15.66 -49.34 -11.04
C GLY A 197 -16.79 -49.56 -10.03
N PHE A 198 -18.01 -49.08 -10.30
CA PHE A 198 -19.16 -49.30 -9.42
C PHE A 198 -20.34 -49.97 -10.11
N ILE A 199 -20.88 -49.46 -11.22
CA ILE A 199 -21.97 -50.09 -11.98
C ILE A 199 -21.53 -50.23 -13.44
N GLU A 200 -21.15 -51.44 -13.84
CA GLU A 200 -20.54 -51.75 -15.14
C GLU A 200 -20.98 -53.12 -15.67
N ASP A 201 -20.51 -53.50 -16.86
CA ASP A 201 -20.80 -54.80 -17.51
C ASP A 201 -22.29 -55.19 -17.53
N ILE A 202 -23.14 -54.28 -18.05
CA ILE A 202 -24.59 -54.43 -18.02
C ILE A 202 -25.05 -55.19 -19.28
N ASP A 203 -25.49 -56.44 -19.11
CA ASP A 203 -26.14 -57.21 -20.19
C ASP A 203 -27.65 -56.98 -20.15
N ARG A 204 -28.21 -56.47 -21.24
CA ARG A 204 -29.66 -56.26 -21.41
C ARG A 204 -30.16 -57.05 -22.60
N ASP A 205 -31.38 -57.58 -22.49
CA ASP A 205 -32.08 -58.15 -23.64
C ASP A 205 -32.59 -57.06 -24.61
N SER A 206 -33.18 -57.51 -25.73
CA SER A 206 -33.76 -56.63 -26.76
C SER A 206 -34.86 -55.71 -26.23
N GLU A 207 -35.53 -56.09 -25.14
CA GLU A 207 -36.61 -55.33 -24.51
C GLU A 207 -36.11 -54.40 -23.38
N GLY A 208 -34.79 -54.41 -23.12
CA GLY A 208 -34.12 -53.56 -22.14
C GLY A 208 -34.13 -54.08 -20.70
N ARG A 209 -34.50 -55.34 -20.47
CA ARG A 209 -34.39 -55.98 -19.15
C ARG A 209 -32.96 -56.42 -18.88
N ILE A 210 -32.48 -56.18 -17.68
CA ILE A 210 -31.14 -56.60 -17.24
C ILE A 210 -31.13 -58.12 -17.04
N ARG A 211 -30.20 -58.80 -17.72
CA ARG A 211 -29.89 -60.23 -17.53
C ARG A 211 -28.79 -60.40 -16.49
N SER A 212 -27.74 -59.60 -16.59
CA SER A 212 -26.67 -59.52 -15.60
C SER A 212 -26.14 -58.10 -15.47
N ILE A 213 -25.63 -57.78 -14.30
CA ILE A 213 -25.03 -56.48 -13.99
C ILE A 213 -23.88 -56.66 -13.00
N ARG A 214 -22.80 -55.90 -13.14
CA ARG A 214 -21.72 -55.86 -12.16
C ARG A 214 -21.86 -54.63 -11.28
N ILE A 215 -21.98 -54.84 -9.97
CA ILE A 215 -22.10 -53.77 -8.97
C ILE A 215 -21.01 -53.96 -7.92
N GLY A 216 -20.16 -52.95 -7.72
CA GLY A 216 -19.06 -52.97 -6.75
C GLY A 216 -18.10 -54.16 -6.95
N GLY A 217 -17.82 -54.51 -8.21
CA GLY A 217 -16.95 -55.62 -8.58
C GLY A 217 -17.62 -57.00 -8.61
N LYS A 218 -18.86 -57.16 -8.14
CA LYS A 218 -19.59 -58.44 -8.10
C LYS A 218 -20.67 -58.54 -9.18
N TYR A 219 -20.78 -59.69 -9.85
CA TYR A 219 -21.86 -59.96 -10.80
C TYR A 219 -23.14 -60.42 -10.10
N PHE A 220 -24.26 -59.90 -10.57
CA PHE A 220 -25.61 -60.27 -10.17
C PHE A 220 -26.43 -60.68 -11.39
N LYS A 221 -27.30 -61.68 -11.24
CA LYS A 221 -28.42 -61.85 -12.19
C LYS A 221 -29.37 -60.68 -12.02
N GLY A 222 -30.03 -60.26 -13.09
CA GLY A 222 -30.96 -59.12 -13.05
C GLY A 222 -32.12 -59.31 -12.07
N THR A 223 -32.58 -60.55 -11.87
CA THR A 223 -33.60 -60.88 -10.85
C THR A 223 -33.09 -60.63 -9.44
N ASP A 224 -31.88 -61.10 -9.15
CA ASP A 224 -31.26 -60.99 -7.82
C ASP A 224 -30.97 -59.52 -7.50
N ALA A 225 -30.43 -58.77 -8.48
CA ALA A 225 -30.22 -57.33 -8.35
C ALA A 225 -31.53 -56.58 -8.11
N LYS A 226 -32.60 -56.93 -8.85
CA LYS A 226 -33.93 -56.36 -8.67
C LYS A 226 -34.46 -56.61 -7.25
N ASP A 227 -34.40 -57.86 -6.76
CA ASP A 227 -34.92 -58.21 -5.44
C ASP A 227 -34.08 -57.56 -4.32
N LEU A 228 -32.74 -57.60 -4.43
CA LEU A 228 -31.83 -57.02 -3.44
C LEU A 228 -31.94 -55.50 -3.34
N LEU A 229 -32.20 -54.81 -4.46
CA LEU A 229 -32.37 -53.35 -4.51
C LEU A 229 -33.83 -52.90 -4.26
N GLY A 230 -34.76 -53.84 -4.03
CA GLY A 230 -36.17 -53.52 -3.78
C GLY A 230 -36.91 -52.96 -4.99
N LEU A 231 -36.50 -53.34 -6.20
CA LEU A 231 -37.08 -52.85 -7.45
C LEU A 231 -38.26 -53.73 -7.91
N THR A 232 -39.17 -53.15 -8.70
CA THR A 232 -40.38 -53.86 -9.15
C THR A 232 -40.18 -54.67 -10.44
N SER A 233 -39.11 -54.43 -11.19
CA SER A 233 -38.85 -55.05 -12.49
C SER A 233 -37.37 -55.09 -12.80
N THR A 234 -36.92 -56.07 -13.62
CA THR A 234 -35.56 -56.12 -14.15
C THR A 234 -35.30 -55.08 -15.25
N ARG A 235 -36.32 -54.32 -15.66
CA ARG A 235 -36.19 -53.18 -16.58
C ARG A 235 -36.06 -51.87 -15.80
N PHE A 236 -34.88 -51.64 -15.23
CA PHE A 236 -34.58 -50.43 -14.46
C PHE A 236 -33.31 -49.74 -14.95
N GLY A 237 -33.14 -48.48 -14.54
CA GLY A 237 -31.94 -47.67 -14.73
C GLY A 237 -31.67 -46.83 -13.47
N TRP A 238 -30.64 -46.00 -13.52
CA TRP A 238 -30.22 -45.14 -12.40
C TRP A 238 -29.64 -43.83 -12.94
N ARG A 239 -29.57 -42.83 -12.06
CA ARG A 239 -28.87 -41.56 -12.29
C ARG A 239 -28.24 -41.09 -10.98
N PRO A 240 -27.04 -40.50 -10.98
CA PRO A 240 -26.53 -39.82 -9.80
C PRO A 240 -27.47 -38.67 -9.46
N VAL A 241 -27.88 -38.57 -8.20
CA VAL A 241 -28.64 -37.41 -7.68
C VAL A 241 -27.68 -36.34 -7.20
N THR A 242 -26.52 -36.76 -6.67
CA THR A 242 -25.49 -35.89 -6.13
C THR A 242 -24.12 -36.46 -6.47
N LEU A 243 -23.19 -35.59 -6.86
CA LEU A 243 -21.78 -35.91 -7.00
C LEU A 243 -20.98 -35.16 -5.93
N ARG A 244 -20.14 -35.90 -5.19
CA ARG A 244 -19.16 -35.32 -4.29
C ARG A 244 -17.88 -35.00 -5.06
N PHE A 245 -17.53 -33.73 -5.11
CA PHE A 245 -16.24 -33.26 -5.60
C PHE A 245 -15.28 -33.14 -4.42
N ILE A 246 -14.16 -33.85 -4.48
CA ILE A 246 -13.06 -33.75 -3.52
C ILE A 246 -11.93 -32.97 -4.20
N SER A 247 -11.44 -31.93 -3.56
CA SER A 247 -10.42 -31.03 -4.10
C SER A 247 -9.30 -30.81 -3.10
N GLY A 248 -8.07 -30.76 -3.60
CA GLY A 248 -6.87 -30.49 -2.82
C GLY A 248 -6.53 -29.00 -2.78
N GLY A 249 -6.35 -28.43 -1.58
CA GLY A 249 -5.98 -27.04 -1.37
C GLY A 249 -7.12 -26.03 -1.53
N LYS A 250 -6.78 -24.75 -1.33
CA LYS A 250 -7.70 -23.62 -1.36
C LYS A 250 -7.01 -22.34 -1.84
N GLY A 251 -7.45 -21.83 -2.98
CA GLY A 251 -6.95 -20.62 -3.64
C GLY A 251 -6.29 -20.92 -4.99
N HIS A 252 -5.63 -19.92 -5.58
CA HIS A 252 -5.12 -20.00 -6.95
C HIS A 252 -3.75 -20.71 -7.09
N GLY A 253 -3.12 -21.13 -5.98
CA GLY A 253 -1.88 -21.91 -6.00
C GLY A 253 -0.59 -21.13 -6.35
N LEU A 254 -0.63 -19.80 -6.48
CA LEU A 254 0.54 -19.00 -6.85
C LEU A 254 1.23 -18.41 -5.62
N GLY A 255 2.56 -18.46 -5.63
CA GLY A 255 3.40 -17.85 -4.60
C GLY A 255 3.19 -18.49 -3.23
N MET A 256 3.07 -17.66 -2.19
CA MET A 256 3.13 -18.13 -0.81
C MET A 256 1.87 -18.88 -0.36
N CYS A 257 2.03 -20.13 0.07
CA CYS A 257 1.00 -20.92 0.75
C CYS A 257 0.96 -20.55 2.24
N GLN A 258 -0.18 -20.08 2.76
CA GLN A 258 -0.28 -19.56 4.12
C GLN A 258 -0.16 -20.65 5.18
N TYR A 259 -0.88 -21.77 5.02
CA TYR A 259 -0.72 -22.92 5.92
C TYR A 259 0.68 -23.52 5.83
N GLY A 260 1.28 -23.52 4.64
CA GLY A 260 2.66 -23.97 4.46
C GLY A 260 3.66 -23.05 5.18
N ALA A 261 3.51 -21.72 5.06
CA ALA A 261 4.31 -20.75 5.78
C ALA A 261 4.19 -20.89 7.31
N ALA A 262 2.97 -21.11 7.81
CA ALA A 262 2.70 -21.37 9.23
C ALA A 262 3.43 -22.62 9.74
N ALA A 263 3.35 -23.74 9.02
CA ALA A 263 4.05 -24.96 9.37
C ALA A 263 5.58 -24.82 9.27
N MET A 264 6.11 -24.19 8.21
CA MET A 264 7.54 -23.88 8.10
C MET A 264 8.06 -23.04 9.28
N ALA A 265 7.29 -22.01 9.67
CA ALA A 265 7.60 -21.18 10.83
C ALA A 265 7.61 -21.98 12.14
N ARG A 266 6.66 -22.91 12.30
CA ARG A 266 6.58 -23.81 13.46
C ARG A 266 7.78 -24.75 13.55
N GLU A 267 8.31 -25.15 12.40
CA GLU A 267 9.55 -25.94 12.29
C GLU A 267 10.83 -25.09 12.38
N GLY A 268 10.71 -23.78 12.61
CA GLY A 268 11.84 -22.89 12.90
C GLY A 268 12.38 -22.10 11.70
N SER A 269 11.72 -22.17 10.54
CA SER A 269 12.10 -21.34 9.38
C SER A 269 11.85 -19.86 9.65
N SER A 270 12.78 -18.99 9.27
CA SER A 270 12.56 -17.54 9.34
C SER A 270 11.61 -17.07 8.24
N TYR A 271 11.03 -15.88 8.38
CA TYR A 271 10.20 -15.29 7.31
C TYR A 271 10.94 -15.11 5.98
N ARG A 272 12.27 -14.92 6.02
CA ARG A 272 13.10 -14.84 4.81
C ARG A 272 13.24 -16.20 4.13
N ASP A 273 13.39 -17.27 4.91
CA ASP A 273 13.42 -18.64 4.38
C ASP A 273 12.08 -19.00 3.74
N ILE A 274 10.97 -18.65 4.41
CA ILE A 274 9.61 -18.83 3.89
C ILE A 274 9.43 -18.09 2.55
N ILE A 275 9.81 -16.82 2.47
CA ILE A 275 9.70 -16.04 1.24
C ILE A 275 10.55 -16.67 0.13
N ASN A 276 11.81 -16.99 0.40
CA ASN A 276 12.70 -17.58 -0.61
C ASN A 276 12.28 -18.98 -1.05
N TYR A 277 11.56 -19.72 -0.20
CA TYR A 277 10.97 -21.00 -0.55
C TYR A 277 9.86 -20.85 -1.60
N TYR A 278 8.95 -19.88 -1.41
CA TYR A 278 7.79 -19.70 -2.30
C TYR A 278 8.05 -18.78 -3.51
N PHE A 279 9.07 -17.92 -3.44
CA PHE A 279 9.42 -16.97 -4.50
C PHE A 279 10.84 -17.22 -4.98
N THR A 280 10.99 -17.76 -6.19
CA THR A 280 12.30 -18.19 -6.72
C THR A 280 13.18 -17.02 -7.14
N GLY A 281 14.41 -16.98 -6.64
CA GLY A 281 15.44 -16.02 -7.10
C GLY A 281 15.07 -14.56 -6.83
N VAL A 282 14.38 -14.31 -5.72
CA VAL A 282 14.04 -12.96 -5.25
C VAL A 282 15.04 -12.49 -4.21
N ASP A 283 15.14 -11.18 -4.04
CA ASP A 283 15.81 -10.55 -2.92
C ASP A 283 14.79 -9.88 -2.00
N ILE A 284 15.13 -9.72 -0.73
CA ILE A 284 14.36 -8.92 0.22
C ILE A 284 15.15 -7.65 0.49
N THR A 285 14.61 -6.50 0.13
CA THR A 285 15.27 -5.20 0.26
C THR A 285 14.40 -4.19 0.99
N ALA A 286 15.01 -3.12 1.48
CA ALA A 286 14.25 -1.95 1.92
C ALA A 286 13.54 -1.30 0.72
N VAL A 287 12.34 -0.79 0.98
CA VAL A 287 11.53 -0.06 0.03
C VAL A 287 12.18 1.28 -0.32
N LYS A 288 12.40 1.55 -1.62
CA LYS A 288 12.83 2.85 -2.16
C LYS A 288 11.89 3.95 -1.67
N GLY A 289 12.47 5.03 -1.14
CA GLY A 289 11.74 6.08 -0.41
C GLY A 289 11.88 5.99 1.11
N GLY A 290 12.32 4.83 1.63
CA GLY A 290 12.84 4.67 2.98
C GLY A 290 14.34 4.39 2.87
N SER A 291 15.16 5.31 3.39
CA SER A 291 16.63 5.36 3.36
C SER A 291 17.28 5.98 2.10
N GLY A 292 17.72 7.23 2.25
CA GLY A 292 18.78 7.85 1.46
C GLY A 292 18.32 8.83 0.38
N THR A 293 18.09 10.09 0.76
CA THR A 293 17.99 11.27 -0.13
C THR A 293 16.72 11.45 -0.99
N PRO A 294 15.53 11.72 -0.41
CA PRO A 294 14.29 11.96 -1.17
C PRO A 294 14.33 13.19 -2.09
N LEU A 295 15.31 14.07 -1.93
CA LEU A 295 15.52 15.27 -2.73
C LEU A 295 16.78 15.18 -3.62
N ALA A 296 17.31 13.98 -3.85
CA ALA A 296 18.45 13.76 -4.74
C ALA A 296 18.23 14.44 -6.11
N GLY A 297 19.19 15.25 -6.52
CA GLY A 297 19.14 15.99 -7.80
C GLY A 297 18.22 17.22 -7.79
N LYS A 298 17.55 17.53 -6.67
CA LYS A 298 16.81 18.78 -6.50
C LYS A 298 17.73 19.91 -6.09
N VAL A 299 17.36 21.11 -6.50
CA VAL A 299 18.13 22.33 -6.25
C VAL A 299 17.17 23.37 -5.69
N PHE A 300 17.52 24.00 -4.57
CA PHE A 300 16.74 25.06 -3.95
C PHE A 300 17.58 26.31 -3.77
N VAL A 301 16.96 27.47 -3.90
CA VAL A 301 17.50 28.72 -3.38
C VAL A 301 16.61 29.13 -2.21
N LEU A 302 17.20 29.22 -1.02
CA LEU A 302 16.55 29.74 0.18
C LEU A 302 16.94 31.20 0.36
N ASP A 303 15.95 32.04 0.61
CA ASP A 303 16.13 33.47 0.81
C ASP A 303 15.69 33.85 2.22
N PRO A 304 16.62 34.02 3.16
CA PRO A 304 16.27 34.62 4.44
C PRO A 304 15.87 36.08 4.23
N GLY A 305 14.58 36.40 4.44
CA GLY A 305 14.02 37.74 4.32
C GLY A 305 14.83 38.79 5.09
N HIS A 306 14.86 40.03 4.60
CA HIS A 306 15.58 41.17 5.21
C HIS A 306 17.10 40.95 5.33
N GLY A 307 17.78 41.73 6.17
CA GLY A 307 19.22 41.64 6.48
C GLY A 307 19.93 43.00 6.46
N GLY A 308 20.99 43.15 7.24
CA GLY A 308 21.69 44.44 7.38
C GLY A 308 20.78 45.50 7.99
N ASP A 309 20.77 46.69 7.40
CA ASP A 309 19.97 47.84 7.85
C ASP A 309 18.59 47.91 7.16
N ASP A 310 18.18 46.84 6.48
CA ASP A 310 16.89 46.71 5.83
C ASP A 310 15.81 46.67 6.94
N GLY A 311 14.96 47.70 7.01
CA GLY A 311 14.00 47.88 8.10
C GLY A 311 13.04 46.69 8.23
N ASP A 312 13.31 45.82 9.20
CA ASP A 312 12.57 44.59 9.46
C ASP A 312 11.61 44.74 10.64
N ASN A 313 10.68 43.79 10.78
CA ASN A 313 9.80 43.78 11.95
C ASN A 313 10.61 43.38 13.20
N THR A 314 10.44 44.15 14.27
CA THR A 314 10.95 43.80 15.60
C THR A 314 9.78 43.50 16.51
N GLY A 315 9.79 42.32 17.13
CA GLY A 315 8.77 41.93 18.09
C GLY A 315 8.85 42.74 19.40
N PRO A 316 7.78 42.74 20.22
CA PRO A 316 7.73 43.51 21.45
C PRO A 316 8.79 43.16 22.50
N GLY A 317 9.36 41.95 22.46
CA GLY A 317 10.50 41.50 23.25
C GLY A 317 11.87 41.83 22.65
N GLY A 318 11.91 42.42 21.46
CA GLY A 318 13.13 42.81 20.75
C GLY A 318 13.68 41.76 19.79
N LEU A 319 12.95 40.66 19.55
CA LEU A 319 13.33 39.66 18.56
C LEU A 319 13.21 40.25 17.15
N LYS A 320 14.27 40.14 16.35
CA LYS A 320 14.30 40.69 14.99
C LYS A 320 13.92 39.63 13.97
N GLU A 321 13.04 40.00 13.04
CA GLU A 321 12.60 39.11 11.97
C GLU A 321 13.78 38.56 11.17
N LYS A 322 14.76 39.41 10.81
CA LYS A 322 15.92 38.99 10.00
C LYS A 322 16.76 37.89 10.66
N ASP A 323 16.80 37.85 11.99
CA ASP A 323 17.56 36.87 12.76
C ASP A 323 16.82 35.52 12.81
N VAL A 324 15.49 35.58 13.00
CA VAL A 324 14.61 34.39 12.95
C VAL A 324 14.64 33.76 11.56
N ASN A 325 14.50 34.57 10.50
CA ASN A 325 14.51 34.12 9.12
C ASN A 325 15.83 33.45 8.76
N LEU A 326 16.97 34.03 9.18
CA LEU A 326 18.30 33.44 8.93
C LEU A 326 18.47 32.10 9.65
N ASP A 327 18.08 32.01 10.92
CA ASP A 327 18.22 30.78 11.70
C ASP A 327 17.37 29.64 11.13
N ILE A 328 16.10 29.91 10.76
CA ILE A 328 15.23 28.91 10.14
C ILE A 328 15.79 28.48 8.77
N ALA A 329 16.29 29.41 7.96
CA ALA A 329 16.87 29.09 6.65
C ALA A 329 18.10 28.19 6.74
N LEU A 330 18.99 28.42 7.71
CA LEU A 330 20.19 27.59 7.92
C LEU A 330 19.83 26.18 8.41
N ARG A 331 18.81 26.05 9.26
CA ARG A 331 18.29 24.74 9.68
C ARG A 331 17.65 23.99 8.52
N LEU A 332 16.83 24.69 7.74
CA LEU A 332 16.17 24.14 6.56
C LEU A 332 17.21 23.68 5.52
N GLU A 333 18.25 24.47 5.27
CA GLU A 333 19.37 24.08 4.40
C GLU A 333 19.93 22.71 4.81
N LYS A 334 20.33 22.56 6.07
CA LYS A 334 20.90 21.31 6.58
C LYS A 334 19.95 20.13 6.35
N MET A 335 18.67 20.29 6.66
CA MET A 335 17.67 19.22 6.49
C MET A 335 17.46 18.85 5.02
N LEU A 336 17.43 19.83 4.12
CA LEU A 336 17.28 19.59 2.69
C LEU A 336 18.54 18.95 2.08
N GLU A 337 19.73 19.33 2.54
CA GLU A 337 21.00 18.71 2.13
C GLU A 337 21.15 17.27 2.66
N GLU A 338 20.74 17.00 3.90
CA GLU A 338 20.64 15.63 4.45
C GLU A 338 19.64 14.77 3.65
N ALA A 339 18.59 15.40 3.13
CA ALA A 339 17.65 14.80 2.18
C ALA A 339 18.19 14.74 0.73
N GLY A 340 19.43 15.18 0.47
CA GLY A 340 20.17 15.07 -0.79
C GLY A 340 19.91 16.15 -1.83
N ALA A 341 19.26 17.24 -1.45
CA ALA A 341 19.16 18.42 -2.29
C ALA A 341 20.49 19.18 -2.34
N LYS A 342 20.66 20.00 -3.37
CA LYS A 342 21.65 21.08 -3.39
C LYS A 342 20.97 22.39 -2.99
N VAL A 343 21.50 23.09 -1.99
CA VAL A 343 20.89 24.32 -1.47
C VAL A 343 21.83 25.51 -1.66
N PHE A 344 21.26 26.65 -2.00
CA PHE A 344 21.95 27.94 -2.04
C PHE A 344 21.20 28.93 -1.15
N LEU A 345 21.91 29.82 -0.46
CA LEU A 345 21.31 30.93 0.28
C LEU A 345 21.66 32.27 -0.33
N THR A 346 20.69 33.20 -0.37
CA THR A 346 20.94 34.60 -0.77
C THR A 346 21.85 35.32 0.22
N ARG A 347 21.78 34.97 1.51
CA ARG A 347 22.71 35.40 2.57
C ARG A 347 22.93 34.31 3.61
N ARG A 348 24.14 34.28 4.19
CA ARG A 348 24.51 33.38 5.32
C ARG A 348 24.82 34.13 6.62
N LYS A 349 24.75 35.45 6.60
CA LYS A 349 25.02 36.35 7.72
C LYS A 349 23.99 37.48 7.72
N ASP A 350 24.02 38.34 8.73
CA ASP A 350 23.23 39.57 8.76
C ASP A 350 23.81 40.61 7.79
N THR A 351 23.46 40.46 6.50
CA THR A 351 23.87 41.33 5.41
C THR A 351 22.66 41.63 4.53
N GLY A 352 22.47 42.89 4.15
CA GLY A 352 21.42 43.27 3.21
C GLY A 352 21.67 42.70 1.83
N VAL A 353 20.60 42.20 1.19
CA VAL A 353 20.61 41.71 -0.19
C VAL A 353 19.44 42.37 -0.92
N LEU A 354 19.74 43.09 -2.00
CA LEU A 354 18.72 43.77 -2.81
C LEU A 354 17.73 42.77 -3.38
N LEU A 355 16.46 43.17 -3.51
CA LEU A 355 15.42 42.31 -4.09
C LEU A 355 15.80 41.81 -5.50
N SER A 356 16.46 42.66 -6.31
CA SER A 356 17.00 42.29 -7.62
C SER A 356 18.03 41.18 -7.52
N ASP A 357 18.98 41.28 -6.60
CA ASP A 357 20.08 40.32 -6.44
C ASP A 357 19.57 38.95 -5.98
N ARG A 358 18.53 38.93 -5.12
CA ARG A 358 17.83 37.71 -4.71
C ARG A 358 17.25 36.98 -5.93
N THR A 359 16.55 37.71 -6.78
CA THR A 359 15.93 37.15 -8.00
C THR A 359 16.95 36.79 -9.07
N ASP A 360 18.03 37.55 -9.20
CA ASP A 360 19.12 37.26 -10.13
C ASP A 360 19.85 35.97 -9.75
N MET A 361 20.06 35.72 -8.45
CA MET A 361 20.60 34.45 -7.97
C MET A 361 19.68 33.29 -8.33
N ALA A 362 18.37 33.41 -8.11
CA ALA A 362 17.39 32.38 -8.48
C ALA A 362 17.40 32.13 -10.00
N ASN A 363 17.38 33.20 -10.80
CA ASN A 363 17.34 33.15 -12.26
C ASN A 363 18.61 32.55 -12.87
N LYS A 364 19.77 32.84 -12.28
CA LYS A 364 21.07 32.27 -12.70
C LYS A 364 21.22 30.82 -12.28
N THR A 365 20.81 30.48 -11.05
CA THR A 365 20.95 29.12 -10.49
C THR A 365 19.95 28.15 -11.11
N ARG A 366 18.78 28.65 -11.52
CA ARG A 366 17.65 27.86 -12.05
C ARG A 366 17.26 26.72 -11.10
N PRO A 367 16.99 27.01 -9.80
CA PRO A 367 16.58 25.98 -8.87
C PRO A 367 15.22 25.42 -9.26
N HIS A 368 14.85 24.30 -8.68
CA HIS A 368 13.50 23.78 -8.80
C HIS A 368 12.50 24.67 -8.06
N PHE A 369 12.90 25.24 -6.91
CA PHE A 369 12.13 26.26 -6.19
C PHE A 369 13.04 27.35 -5.61
N PHE A 370 12.52 28.58 -5.62
CA PHE A 370 13.02 29.70 -4.81
C PHE A 370 12.08 29.90 -3.62
N ILE A 371 12.60 29.85 -2.39
CA ILE A 371 11.78 29.93 -1.16
C ILE A 371 12.30 31.07 -0.31
N SER A 372 11.52 32.14 -0.19
CA SER A 372 11.80 33.26 0.71
C SER A 372 11.11 33.06 2.05
N ILE A 373 11.86 33.22 3.14
CA ILE A 373 11.43 32.94 4.51
C ILE A 373 11.27 34.27 5.25
N HIS A 374 10.06 34.51 5.75
CA HIS A 374 9.63 35.74 6.43
C HIS A 374 8.83 35.43 7.70
N GLN A 375 8.71 36.46 8.56
CA GLN A 375 7.74 36.48 9.65
C GLN A 375 6.70 37.56 9.36
N ASN A 376 5.44 37.25 9.66
CA ASN A 376 4.38 38.24 9.56
C ASN A 376 4.59 39.37 10.58
N GLY A 377 4.07 40.55 10.24
CA GLY A 377 3.96 41.69 11.14
C GLY A 377 2.64 42.42 10.96
N PHE A 378 1.99 42.79 12.06
CA PHE A 378 0.77 43.60 12.02
C PHE A 378 0.63 44.48 13.27
N PHE A 379 -0.01 45.64 13.12
CA PHE A 379 -0.15 46.63 14.20
C PHE A 379 -0.99 46.12 15.37
N ASN A 380 -1.93 45.20 15.12
CA ASN A 380 -2.71 44.56 16.18
C ASN A 380 -1.96 43.31 16.70
N PRO A 381 -1.45 43.32 17.95
CA PRO A 381 -0.58 42.26 18.48
C PRO A 381 -1.31 40.95 18.80
N VAL A 382 -2.64 40.88 18.61
CA VAL A 382 -3.43 39.66 18.81
C VAL A 382 -3.45 38.79 17.55
N VAL A 383 -3.15 39.36 16.38
CA VAL A 383 -3.12 38.62 15.11
C VAL A 383 -2.02 37.57 15.15
N SER A 384 -2.32 36.35 14.70
CA SER A 384 -1.42 35.19 14.70
C SER A 384 -1.64 34.35 13.45
N GLY A 385 -0.78 33.35 13.24
CA GLY A 385 -0.89 32.34 12.19
C GLY A 385 0.10 32.46 11.04
N THR A 386 -0.10 31.60 10.05
CA THR A 386 0.83 31.38 8.93
C THR A 386 0.14 31.63 7.60
N GLU A 387 0.83 32.31 6.70
CA GLU A 387 0.40 32.54 5.32
C GLU A 387 1.52 32.11 4.38
N ILE A 388 1.17 31.52 3.24
CA ILE A 388 2.16 31.16 2.20
C ILE A 388 1.72 31.80 0.91
N TYR A 389 2.62 32.54 0.27
CA TYR A 389 2.34 33.24 -0.97
C TYR A 389 3.10 32.66 -2.15
N TYR A 390 2.44 32.62 -3.30
CA TYR A 390 3.03 32.26 -4.60
C TYR A 390 2.58 33.25 -5.68
N TYR A 391 3.24 33.27 -6.84
CA TYR A 391 2.84 34.16 -7.93
C TYR A 391 1.60 33.63 -8.67
N ASN A 392 0.74 34.53 -9.15
CA ASN A 392 -0.46 34.14 -9.87
C ASN A 392 -0.12 33.28 -11.11
N GLY A 393 -0.72 32.09 -11.21
CA GLY A 393 -0.45 31.12 -12.27
C GLY A 393 0.67 30.12 -12.00
N ASP A 394 1.40 30.23 -10.87
CA ASP A 394 2.40 29.24 -10.46
C ASP A 394 1.74 28.04 -9.75
N ALA A 395 1.23 27.10 -10.55
CA ALA A 395 0.56 25.89 -10.05
C ALA A 395 1.48 24.96 -9.24
N GLU A 396 2.80 25.00 -9.45
CA GLU A 396 3.76 24.22 -8.65
C GLU A 396 3.94 24.89 -7.27
N GLY A 397 4.05 26.23 -7.25
CA GLY A 397 4.04 27.06 -6.04
C GLY A 397 2.83 26.76 -5.16
N GLU A 398 1.62 26.81 -5.74
CA GLU A 398 0.39 26.51 -4.99
C GLU A 398 0.43 25.13 -4.32
N ARG A 399 0.82 24.08 -5.07
CA ARG A 399 0.85 22.71 -4.54
C ARG A 399 1.91 22.54 -3.46
N MET A 400 3.11 23.10 -3.66
CA MET A 400 4.16 23.03 -2.63
C MET A 400 3.75 23.80 -1.37
N GLY A 401 3.16 24.99 -1.52
CA GLY A 401 2.66 25.78 -0.41
C GLY A 401 1.63 25.02 0.42
N ARG A 402 0.70 24.28 -0.22
CA ARG A 402 -0.28 23.44 0.50
C ARG A 402 0.38 22.32 1.31
N CYS A 403 1.34 21.60 0.72
CA CYS A 403 2.07 20.56 1.45
C CYS A 403 2.86 21.12 2.64
N ILE A 404 3.45 22.32 2.50
CA ILE A 404 4.16 22.99 3.60
C ILE A 404 3.18 23.46 4.69
N MET A 405 2.05 24.06 4.32
CA MET A 405 1.05 24.53 5.28
C MET A 405 0.52 23.38 6.15
N GLU A 406 0.17 22.26 5.54
CA GLU A 406 -0.31 21.06 6.24
C GLU A 406 0.66 20.61 7.33
N ARG A 407 1.97 20.53 7.02
CA ARG A 407 2.99 20.13 7.98
C ARG A 407 3.24 21.18 9.05
N LEU A 408 3.14 22.47 8.73
CA LEU A 408 3.23 23.55 9.73
C LEU A 408 2.09 23.50 10.74
N VAL A 409 0.87 23.19 10.30
CA VAL A 409 -0.28 22.99 11.19
C VAL A 409 -0.06 21.78 12.09
N GLU A 410 0.28 20.63 11.51
CA GLU A 410 0.41 19.36 12.24
C GLU A 410 1.60 19.33 13.20
N GLU A 411 2.77 19.80 12.78
CA GLU A 411 4.03 19.59 13.50
C GLU A 411 4.48 20.82 14.30
N ALA A 412 4.12 22.02 13.82
CA ALA A 412 4.51 23.27 14.46
C ALA A 412 3.34 23.98 15.15
N GLY A 413 2.10 23.47 15.07
CA GLY A 413 0.93 24.10 15.69
C GLY A 413 0.69 25.50 15.14
N ALA A 414 0.82 25.66 13.83
CA ALA A 414 0.46 26.89 13.11
C ALA A 414 -1.07 27.03 13.01
N LEU A 415 -1.55 28.29 13.04
CA LEU A 415 -2.91 28.61 12.63
C LEU A 415 -2.89 28.86 11.12
N ASP A 416 -3.58 28.02 10.35
CA ASP A 416 -3.66 28.13 8.89
C ASP A 416 -4.48 29.38 8.49
N LYS A 417 -3.82 30.33 7.81
CA LYS A 417 -4.49 31.49 7.19
C LYS A 417 -4.49 31.40 5.68
N GLY A 418 -4.00 30.31 5.09
CA GLY A 418 -4.14 29.94 3.69
C GLY A 418 -2.87 30.09 2.85
N VAL A 419 -2.90 29.38 1.72
CA VAL A 419 -1.94 29.49 0.62
C VAL A 419 -2.55 30.38 -0.47
N LYS A 420 -1.94 31.53 -0.74
CA LYS A 420 -2.55 32.65 -1.48
C LYS A 420 -1.64 33.15 -2.59
N THR A 421 -2.21 33.87 -3.54
CA THR A 421 -1.43 34.61 -4.54
C THR A 421 -1.03 35.99 -4.03
N ALA A 422 0.19 36.44 -4.32
CA ALA A 422 0.61 37.83 -4.12
C ALA A 422 1.51 38.33 -5.26
N ASN A 423 1.56 39.65 -5.44
CA ASN A 423 2.41 40.31 -6.44
C ASN A 423 3.72 40.85 -5.83
N PHE A 424 4.34 40.08 -4.93
CA PHE A 424 5.63 40.45 -4.35
C PHE A 424 6.73 40.42 -5.41
N PHE A 425 7.70 41.34 -5.31
CA PHE A 425 8.77 41.47 -6.30
C PHE A 425 9.51 40.14 -6.51
N VAL A 426 9.89 39.46 -5.43
CA VAL A 426 10.65 38.20 -5.51
C VAL A 426 9.85 37.05 -6.15
N LEU A 427 8.52 37.04 -5.98
CA LEU A 427 7.64 36.05 -6.60
C LEU A 427 7.43 36.35 -8.09
N ARG A 428 7.32 37.63 -8.46
CA ARG A 428 7.08 38.06 -9.84
C ARG A 428 8.33 37.94 -10.73
N GLU A 429 9.50 38.31 -10.22
CA GLU A 429 10.73 38.42 -11.02
C GLU A 429 11.58 37.12 -11.02
N ALA A 430 11.29 36.18 -10.11
CA ALA A 430 11.86 34.84 -10.19
C ALA A 430 11.24 34.05 -11.37
N LYS A 431 12.08 33.60 -12.30
CA LYS A 431 11.70 32.83 -13.51
C LYS A 431 11.56 31.33 -13.25
N VAL A 432 11.37 30.96 -11.99
CA VAL A 432 11.20 29.60 -11.46
C VAL A 432 10.06 29.64 -10.45
N SER A 433 9.47 28.48 -10.14
CA SER A 433 8.43 28.41 -9.12
C SER A 433 8.94 28.92 -7.78
N SER A 434 8.12 29.73 -7.11
CA SER A 434 8.57 30.50 -5.95
C SER A 434 7.52 30.59 -4.85
N LEU A 435 8.01 30.63 -3.62
CA LEU A 435 7.21 30.75 -2.40
C LEU A 435 7.76 31.85 -1.51
N GLN A 436 6.87 32.61 -0.89
CA GLN A 436 7.17 33.45 0.27
C GLN A 436 6.41 32.89 1.47
N LEU A 437 7.16 32.38 2.43
CA LEU A 437 6.63 31.78 3.66
C LEU A 437 6.54 32.87 4.72
N GLU A 438 5.33 33.28 5.05
CA GLU A 438 5.05 34.19 6.16
C GLU A 438 4.68 33.34 7.38
N LEU A 439 5.68 32.95 8.17
CA LEU A 439 5.57 31.82 9.11
C LEU A 439 4.71 32.14 10.33
N PHE A 440 5.14 33.06 11.20
CA PHE A 440 4.38 33.48 12.38
C PHE A 440 4.42 35.00 12.52
N TYR A 441 3.50 35.59 13.28
CA TYR A 441 3.46 37.03 13.53
C TYR A 441 4.46 37.40 14.63
N ILE A 442 5.61 37.96 14.26
CA ILE A 442 6.64 38.37 15.24
C ILE A 442 6.15 39.50 16.15
N THR A 443 5.15 40.27 15.71
CA THR A 443 4.50 41.31 16.53
C THR A 443 3.51 40.75 17.55
N ASN A 444 3.18 39.45 17.50
CA ASN A 444 2.35 38.78 18.49
C ASN A 444 3.22 38.26 19.65
N PRO A 445 3.03 38.73 20.90
CA PRO A 445 3.88 38.35 22.02
C PRO A 445 3.94 36.84 22.30
N ARG A 446 2.88 36.09 21.97
CA ARG A 446 2.86 34.63 22.17
C ARG A 446 3.65 33.90 21.09
N GLU A 447 3.57 34.36 19.85
CA GLU A 447 4.33 33.77 18.74
C GLU A 447 5.79 34.21 18.79
N GLU A 448 6.09 35.46 19.14
CA GLU A 448 7.46 35.93 19.39
C GLU A 448 8.16 35.06 20.44
N LYS A 449 7.51 34.81 21.59
CA LYS A 449 8.05 33.93 22.63
C LYS A 449 8.32 32.50 22.15
N ARG A 450 7.51 31.99 21.22
CA ARG A 450 7.76 30.69 20.57
C ARG A 450 8.96 30.80 19.63
N LEU A 451 9.04 31.84 18.80
CA LEU A 451 10.15 32.06 17.87
C LEU A 451 11.50 32.29 18.57
N GLU A 452 11.50 32.85 19.78
CA GLU A 452 12.69 32.98 20.63
C GLU A 452 13.28 31.59 20.96
N ASP A 453 12.43 30.59 21.18
CA ASP A 453 12.83 29.20 21.45
C ASP A 453 13.51 28.56 20.21
N SER A 454 14.78 28.21 20.37
CA SER A 454 15.57 27.50 19.36
C SER A 454 14.94 26.15 18.98
N GLY A 455 14.33 25.45 19.95
CA GLY A 455 13.65 24.19 19.70
C GLY A 455 12.41 24.34 18.82
N PHE A 456 11.69 25.46 18.93
CA PHE A 456 10.56 25.78 18.09
C PHE A 456 10.99 26.14 16.67
N ARG A 457 12.03 26.96 16.49
CA ARG A 457 12.60 27.26 15.17
C ARG A 457 13.06 25.98 14.44
N GLU A 458 13.64 25.03 15.17
CA GLU A 458 13.95 23.69 14.66
C GLU A 458 12.70 22.92 14.21
N ARG A 459 11.61 22.94 14.98
CA ARG A 459 10.34 22.30 14.60
C ARG A 459 9.73 22.95 13.36
N VAL A 460 9.78 24.27 13.25
CA VAL A 460 9.28 25.01 12.09
C VAL A 460 10.09 24.66 10.83
N ALA A 461 11.42 24.68 10.90
CA ALA A 461 12.27 24.27 9.77
C ALA A 461 12.01 22.81 9.35
N ARG A 462 11.80 21.91 10.32
CA ARG A 462 11.45 20.50 10.07
C ARG A 462 10.11 20.35 9.37
N ALA A 463 9.08 21.06 9.83
CA ALA A 463 7.77 21.06 9.20
C ALA A 463 7.84 21.53 7.74
N VAL A 464 8.59 22.60 7.47
CA VAL A 464 8.83 23.08 6.09
C VAL A 464 9.56 22.02 5.26
N SER A 465 10.62 21.41 5.78
CA SER A 465 11.35 20.33 5.11
C SER A 465 10.44 19.14 4.77
N ASN A 466 9.63 18.70 5.73
CA ASN A 466 8.66 17.62 5.56
C ASN A 466 7.59 17.95 4.50
N GLY A 467 7.17 19.22 4.44
CA GLY A 467 6.25 19.70 3.41
C GLY A 467 6.85 19.65 2.00
N ILE A 468 8.11 20.08 1.86
CA ILE A 468 8.86 19.99 0.60
C ILE A 468 9.05 18.53 0.18
N MET A 469 9.43 17.64 1.11
CA MET A 469 9.56 16.21 0.82
C MET A 469 8.23 15.59 0.41
N SER A 470 7.12 15.98 1.07
CA SER A 470 5.78 15.54 0.70
C SER A 470 5.45 15.94 -0.75
N TYR A 471 5.71 17.19 -1.13
CA TYR A 471 5.50 17.64 -2.51
C TYR A 471 6.22 16.77 -3.54
N TYR A 472 7.50 16.47 -3.33
CA TYR A 472 8.31 15.72 -4.30
C TYR A 472 8.03 14.21 -4.31
N ARG A 473 7.52 13.67 -3.20
CA ARG A 473 7.02 12.29 -3.17
C ARG A 473 5.74 12.12 -3.99
N TYR A 474 4.97 13.20 -4.20
CA TYR A 474 3.67 13.16 -4.89
C TYR A 474 3.61 13.90 -6.25
N SER A 475 4.66 14.63 -6.64
CA SER A 475 4.74 15.31 -7.94
C SER A 475 5.66 14.53 -8.90
N ALA A 476 5.09 13.63 -9.71
CA ALA A 476 5.82 13.07 -10.84
C ALA A 476 6.21 14.19 -11.83
N PRO A 477 7.41 14.15 -12.44
CA PRO A 477 7.76 15.10 -13.49
C PRO A 477 6.83 14.89 -14.69
N LYS A 478 6.17 15.97 -15.14
CA LYS A 478 5.59 15.99 -16.49
C LYS A 478 6.72 15.67 -17.47
N GLN A 479 6.60 14.55 -18.17
CA GLN A 479 7.43 14.28 -19.35
C GLN A 479 7.23 15.44 -20.33
N ARG A 480 8.34 16.03 -20.79
CA ARG A 480 8.35 16.96 -21.92
C ARG A 480 8.22 16.21 -23.22
#